data_AF-A0A927A821-F1
#
_entry.id   AF-A0A927A821-F1
#
_cell.length_a   1.000
_cell.length_b   1.000
_cell.length_c   1.000
_cell.angle_alpha   90.00
_cell.angle_beta   90.00
_cell.angle_gamma   90.00
#
_symmetry.space_group_name_H-M   'P 1'
#
loop_
_entity.id
_entity.type
_entity.pdbx_description
1 polymer ?
#
loop_
_entity_poly.entity_id
_entity_poly.type
_entity_poly.pdbx_seq_one_letter_code
_entity_poly.pdbx_strand_id
1 'polypeptide(L)'
;MDSLNDLKIQAFSLAQLVLDTLLPDDLEQAIHQIGRTVTEEEAQAVTSIQNLVEHHGCLRKPYEVVYGDLQDHRQRLQQVNFNVQEISRSVAPPWKPVAASLLLADNPRETARLVTKKVIAQVDFREALNGLHTFWSTLMRLVQDLEFQEAAVLRSLIRHPMTVEDMSHTLGWPVEHIQAIVASLWAAGAIDVTRGHLLHRLFPVSKPESEVKKELDLGDYFTITMRGHFRLRPLVKPAEPQGVI
;
A
#
# COMPACT_ATOMS: atom_id res chain seq x y z
N MET A 1 -25.06 7.96 0.09
CA MET A 1 -25.09 6.62 -0.55
C MET A 1 -24.10 6.68 -1.69
N ASP A 2 -23.07 5.83 -1.66
CA ASP A 2 -22.03 5.83 -2.69
C ASP A 2 -22.61 5.32 -4.01
N SER A 3 -22.37 6.05 -5.09
CA SER A 3 -22.80 5.69 -6.44
C SER A 3 -22.03 4.45 -6.92
N LEU A 4 -22.54 3.76 -7.96
CA LEU A 4 -21.76 2.69 -8.61
C LEU A 4 -20.42 3.21 -9.13
N ASN A 5 -20.38 4.46 -9.57
CA ASN A 5 -19.19 5.14 -10.06
C ASN A 5 -18.16 5.36 -8.95
N ASP A 6 -18.61 5.78 -7.76
CA ASP A 6 -17.75 5.92 -6.58
C ASP A 6 -17.04 4.59 -6.27
N LEU A 7 -17.78 3.48 -6.32
CA LEU A 7 -17.24 2.15 -6.03
C LEU A 7 -16.18 1.71 -7.05
N LYS A 8 -16.35 2.06 -8.33
CA LYS A 8 -15.35 1.80 -9.37
C LYS A 8 -14.07 2.60 -9.14
N ILE A 9 -14.17 3.89 -8.78
CA ILE A 9 -13.00 4.74 -8.50
C ILE A 9 -12.30 4.27 -7.23
N GLN A 10 -13.06 3.97 -6.16
CA GLN A 10 -12.54 3.41 -4.92
C GLN A 10 -11.76 2.11 -5.20
N ALA A 11 -12.36 1.18 -5.95
CA ALA A 11 -11.70 -0.08 -6.30
C ALA A 11 -10.41 0.14 -7.09
N PHE A 12 -10.45 1.02 -8.09
CA PHE A 12 -9.28 1.29 -8.94
C PHE A 12 -8.13 1.95 -8.18
N SER A 13 -8.42 2.92 -7.31
CA SER A 13 -7.40 3.56 -6.47
C SER A 13 -6.78 2.61 -5.44
N LEU A 14 -7.58 1.70 -4.87
CA LEU A 14 -7.11 0.69 -3.92
C LEU A 14 -6.38 -0.47 -4.61
N ALA A 15 -6.75 -0.83 -5.84
CA ALA A 15 -6.08 -1.85 -6.63
C ALA A 15 -4.59 -1.54 -6.88
N GLN A 16 -4.22 -0.25 -6.91
CA GLN A 16 -2.82 0.18 -7.00
C GLN A 16 -1.94 -0.36 -5.87
N LEU A 17 -2.54 -0.63 -4.71
CA LEU A 17 -1.82 -1.16 -3.55
C LEU A 17 -1.50 -2.64 -3.67
N VAL A 18 -2.28 -3.36 -4.48
CA VAL A 18 -2.22 -4.82 -4.65
C VAL A 18 -1.54 -5.22 -5.96
N LEU A 19 -1.04 -4.25 -6.74
CA LEU A 19 -0.26 -4.54 -7.92
C LEU A 19 1.09 -5.15 -7.54
N ASP A 20 1.36 -6.34 -8.06
CA ASP A 20 2.60 -7.10 -7.84
C ASP A 20 3.61 -6.91 -8.98
N THR A 21 3.35 -5.97 -9.89
CA THR A 21 4.19 -5.74 -11.07
C THR A 21 4.51 -4.26 -11.18
N LEU A 22 5.74 -3.95 -11.59
CA LEU A 22 6.09 -2.61 -12.04
C LEU A 22 5.27 -2.26 -13.28
N LEU A 23 4.72 -1.06 -13.31
CA LEU A 23 3.90 -0.59 -14.42
C LEU A 23 4.80 0.03 -15.50
N PRO A 24 4.49 -0.19 -16.79
CA PRO A 24 5.08 0.59 -17.86
C PRO A 24 4.78 2.10 -17.71
N ASP A 25 5.72 2.95 -18.11
CA ASP A 25 5.61 4.42 -17.97
C ASP A 25 4.33 5.00 -18.60
N ASP A 26 3.89 4.46 -19.75
CA ASP A 26 2.65 4.87 -20.42
C ASP A 26 1.41 4.57 -19.59
N LEU A 27 1.42 3.43 -18.90
CA LEU A 27 0.34 3.01 -18.01
C LEU A 27 0.31 3.85 -16.73
N GLU A 28 1.48 4.18 -16.16
CA GLU A 28 1.58 5.10 -15.03
C GLU A 28 1.04 6.50 -15.39
N GLN A 29 1.40 7.03 -16.56
CA GLN A 29 0.88 8.32 -17.04
C GLN A 29 -0.64 8.31 -17.21
N ALA A 30 -1.19 7.21 -17.73
CA ALA A 30 -2.64 7.05 -17.87
C ALA A 30 -3.35 7.03 -16.50
N ILE A 31 -2.77 6.33 -15.51
CA ILE A 31 -3.29 6.30 -14.13
C ILE A 31 -3.22 7.69 -13.49
N HIS A 32 -2.11 8.42 -13.67
CA HIS A 32 -1.97 9.79 -13.18
C HIS A 32 -3.02 10.72 -13.81
N GLN A 33 -3.29 10.57 -15.11
CA GLN A 33 -4.32 11.36 -15.77
C GLN A 33 -5.72 11.06 -15.21
N ILE A 34 -6.02 9.78 -14.93
CA ILE A 34 -7.26 9.40 -14.22
C ILE A 34 -7.31 10.09 -12.85
N GLY A 35 -6.21 10.06 -12.08
CA GLY A 35 -6.11 10.70 -10.77
C GLY A 35 -6.48 12.19 -10.78
N ARG A 36 -6.10 12.94 -11.83
CA ARG A 36 -6.49 14.35 -12.03
C ARG A 36 -7.98 14.49 -12.33
N THR A 37 -8.52 13.63 -13.20
CA THR A 37 -9.95 13.68 -13.59
C THR A 37 -10.90 13.25 -12.49
N VAL A 38 -10.49 12.44 -11.52
CA VAL A 38 -11.36 11.93 -10.43
C VAL A 38 -12.02 13.04 -9.61
N THR A 39 -11.33 14.17 -9.42
CA THR A 39 -11.87 15.30 -8.64
C THR A 39 -12.72 16.26 -9.45
N GLU A 40 -12.56 16.29 -10.77
CA GLU A 40 -13.16 17.29 -11.66
C GLU A 40 -14.28 16.71 -12.53
N GLU A 41 -14.08 15.52 -13.11
CA GLU A 41 -14.96 14.89 -14.10
C GLU A 41 -15.15 13.39 -13.81
N GLU A 42 -15.94 13.07 -12.78
CA GLU A 42 -16.14 11.69 -12.28
C GLU A 42 -16.56 10.69 -13.38
N ALA A 43 -17.49 11.08 -14.26
CA ALA A 43 -17.99 10.20 -15.32
C ALA A 43 -16.89 9.88 -16.37
N GLN A 44 -16.04 10.86 -16.68
CA GLN A 44 -14.92 10.66 -17.58
C GLN A 44 -13.87 9.75 -16.92
N ALA A 45 -13.57 9.97 -15.64
CA ALA A 45 -12.65 9.14 -14.87
C ALA A 45 -13.09 7.67 -14.87
N VAL A 46 -14.37 7.39 -14.63
CA VAL A 46 -14.92 6.02 -14.66
C VAL A 46 -14.75 5.37 -16.03
N THR A 47 -15.04 6.11 -17.10
CA THR A 47 -14.91 5.60 -18.48
C THR A 47 -13.45 5.26 -18.78
N SER A 48 -12.52 6.14 -18.42
CA SER A 48 -11.08 5.91 -18.56
C SER A 48 -10.60 4.72 -17.74
N ILE A 49 -11.07 4.56 -16.50
CA ILE A 49 -10.77 3.39 -15.65
C ILE A 49 -11.20 2.10 -16.34
N GLN A 50 -12.44 2.04 -16.84
CA GLN A 50 -12.96 0.85 -17.51
C GLN A 50 -12.13 0.50 -18.73
N ASN A 51 -11.85 1.48 -19.59
CA ASN A 51 -11.01 1.27 -20.77
C ASN A 51 -9.63 0.72 -20.37
N LEU A 52 -9.00 1.30 -19.35
CA LEU A 52 -7.67 0.88 -18.90
C LEU A 52 -7.66 -0.56 -18.37
N VAL A 53 -8.62 -0.88 -17.50
CA VAL A 53 -8.79 -2.21 -16.89
C VAL A 53 -9.12 -3.28 -17.93
N GLU A 54 -9.86 -2.92 -18.98
CA GLU A 54 -10.23 -3.83 -20.06
C GLU A 54 -9.04 -4.18 -20.96
N HIS A 55 -8.17 -3.20 -21.25
CA HIS A 55 -7.05 -3.38 -22.18
C HIS A 55 -5.75 -3.85 -21.53
N HIS A 56 -5.57 -3.62 -20.22
CA HIS A 56 -4.35 -3.98 -19.50
C HIS A 56 -4.63 -5.09 -18.46
N GLY A 57 -4.28 -6.33 -18.81
CA GLY A 57 -4.54 -7.51 -17.98
C GLY A 57 -3.90 -7.45 -16.58
N CYS A 58 -2.77 -6.74 -16.42
CA CYS A 58 -2.13 -6.54 -15.11
C CYS A 58 -3.00 -5.74 -14.13
N LEU A 59 -3.89 -4.88 -14.61
CA LEU A 59 -4.79 -4.08 -13.79
C LEU A 59 -6.12 -4.79 -13.48
N ARG A 60 -6.56 -5.67 -14.38
CA ARG A 60 -7.86 -6.34 -14.28
C ARG A 60 -8.04 -7.14 -13.01
N LYS A 61 -7.12 -8.08 -12.74
CA LYS A 61 -7.24 -8.98 -11.59
C LYS A 61 -7.22 -8.23 -10.25
N PRO A 62 -6.26 -7.31 -9.98
CA PRO A 62 -6.28 -6.50 -8.76
C PRO A 62 -7.55 -5.66 -8.62
N TYR A 63 -8.02 -5.06 -9.71
CA TYR A 63 -9.25 -4.28 -9.73
C TYR A 63 -10.47 -5.12 -9.35
N GLU A 64 -10.67 -6.28 -9.99
CA GLU A 64 -11.82 -7.15 -9.76
C GLU A 64 -11.86 -7.67 -8.32
N VAL A 65 -10.71 -8.06 -7.77
CA VAL A 65 -10.59 -8.52 -6.37
C VAL A 65 -11.04 -7.42 -5.41
N VAL A 66 -10.48 -6.23 -5.54
CA VAL A 66 -10.81 -5.11 -4.64
C VAL A 66 -12.24 -4.63 -4.83
N TYR A 67 -12.73 -4.61 -6.08
CA TYR A 67 -14.11 -4.25 -6.38
C TYR A 67 -15.11 -5.22 -5.74
N GLY A 68 -14.83 -6.53 -5.83
CA GLY A 68 -15.61 -7.58 -5.16
C GLY A 68 -15.64 -7.39 -3.64
N ASP A 69 -14.47 -7.18 -3.03
CA ASP A 69 -14.36 -6.93 -1.58
C ASP A 69 -15.19 -5.72 -1.12
N LEU A 70 -15.14 -4.62 -1.89
CA LEU A 70 -15.93 -3.41 -1.60
C LEU A 70 -17.43 -3.65 -1.76
N GLN A 71 -17.85 -4.41 -2.79
CA GLN A 71 -19.25 -4.77 -3.00
C GLN A 71 -19.78 -5.65 -1.86
N ASP A 72 -19.04 -6.69 -1.49
CA ASP A 72 -19.39 -7.60 -0.40
C ASP A 72 -19.51 -6.87 0.94
N HIS A 73 -18.54 -6.00 1.24
CA HIS A 73 -18.57 -5.21 2.47
C HIS A 73 -19.78 -4.27 2.50
N ARG A 74 -20.09 -3.61 1.37
CA ARG A 74 -21.28 -2.77 1.23
C ARG A 74 -22.57 -3.57 1.45
N GLN A 75 -22.70 -4.75 0.86
CA GLN A 75 -23.88 -5.59 1.02
C GLN A 75 -24.06 -6.03 2.49
N ARG A 76 -22.98 -6.41 3.17
CA ARG A 76 -23.02 -6.75 4.60
C ARG A 76 -23.47 -5.58 5.46
N LEU A 77 -22.97 -4.37 5.19
CA LEU A 77 -23.41 -3.16 5.90
C LEU A 77 -24.89 -2.85 5.67
N GLN A 78 -25.41 -3.06 4.46
CA GLN A 78 -26.84 -2.90 4.16
C GLN A 78 -27.71 -3.91 4.93
N GLN A 79 -27.23 -5.15 5.10
CA GLN A 79 -27.95 -6.17 5.87
C GLN A 79 -27.95 -5.88 7.38
N VAL A 80 -26.85 -5.36 7.93
CA VAL A 80 -26.72 -5.05 9.37
C VAL A 80 -27.46 -3.76 9.75
N ASN A 81 -27.47 -2.75 8.88
CA ASN A 81 -28.10 -1.45 9.14
C ASN A 81 -29.64 -1.46 9.02
N PHE A 82 -30.28 -2.59 8.69
CA PHE A 82 -31.75 -2.69 8.70
C PHE A 82 -32.38 -2.64 10.10
N ASN A 83 -31.58 -2.69 11.18
CA ASN A 83 -32.07 -2.71 12.57
C ASN A 83 -31.56 -1.59 13.49
N VAL A 84 -30.75 -0.64 13.00
CA VAL A 84 -30.22 0.46 13.83
C VAL A 84 -30.51 1.80 13.15
N GLN A 85 -31.63 2.41 13.54
CA GLN A 85 -31.87 3.82 13.29
C GLN A 85 -30.92 4.67 14.14
N GLU A 86 -30.29 5.64 13.48
CA GLU A 86 -29.54 6.75 14.05
C GLU A 86 -28.28 6.40 14.86
N ILE A 87 -27.15 6.33 14.16
CA ILE A 87 -25.85 6.63 14.77
C ILE A 87 -25.25 7.83 14.03
N SER A 88 -24.86 8.80 14.85
CA SER A 88 -24.19 10.08 14.59
C SER A 88 -23.45 10.18 13.27
N ARG A 89 -23.65 11.32 12.58
CA ARG A 89 -22.88 11.77 11.41
C ARG A 89 -21.42 12.01 11.81
N SER A 90 -20.66 10.94 11.97
CA SER A 90 -19.20 10.97 11.95
C SER A 90 -18.79 11.47 10.57
N VAL A 91 -18.18 12.64 10.51
CA VAL A 91 -17.66 13.21 9.25
C VAL A 91 -16.36 12.49 8.94
N ALA A 92 -16.46 11.25 8.45
CA ALA A 92 -15.31 10.55 7.92
C ALA A 92 -14.63 11.45 6.87
N PRO A 93 -13.29 11.51 6.84
CA PRO A 93 -12.59 12.32 5.86
C PRO A 93 -13.00 11.90 4.44
N PRO A 94 -13.15 12.86 3.52
CA PRO A 94 -13.62 12.57 2.17
C PRO A 94 -12.64 11.61 1.49
N TRP A 95 -13.16 10.51 0.95
CA TRP A 95 -12.35 9.48 0.30
C TRP A 95 -11.80 9.95 -1.06
N LYS A 96 -12.50 10.85 -1.76
CA LYS A 96 -12.12 11.29 -3.12
C LYS A 96 -10.72 11.93 -3.20
N PRO A 97 -10.35 12.91 -2.35
CA PRO A 97 -8.99 13.46 -2.34
C PRO A 97 -7.91 12.40 -2.07
N VAL A 98 -8.25 11.37 -1.29
CA VAL A 98 -7.33 10.29 -0.94
C VAL A 98 -7.16 9.35 -2.12
N ALA A 99 -8.25 8.93 -2.76
CA ALA A 99 -8.21 8.15 -4.00
C ALA A 99 -7.40 8.87 -5.09
N ALA A 100 -7.63 10.18 -5.28
CA ALA A 100 -6.84 10.98 -6.20
C ALA A 100 -5.35 11.00 -5.82
N SER A 101 -5.04 11.19 -4.52
CA SER A 101 -3.65 11.19 -4.04
C SER A 101 -2.94 9.85 -4.26
N LEU A 102 -3.66 8.72 -4.12
CA LEU A 102 -3.13 7.39 -4.41
C LEU A 102 -2.85 7.21 -5.90
N LEU A 103 -3.76 7.67 -6.76
CA LEU A 103 -3.62 7.58 -8.22
C LEU A 103 -2.56 8.51 -8.79
N LEU A 104 -2.16 9.56 -8.07
CA LEU A 104 -1.15 10.53 -8.49
C LEU A 104 0.24 10.27 -7.90
N ALA A 105 0.36 9.27 -7.02
CA ALA A 105 1.60 9.01 -6.31
C ALA A 105 2.52 8.10 -7.11
N ASP A 106 3.79 8.49 -7.22
CA ASP A 106 4.86 7.62 -7.74
C ASP A 106 5.04 6.36 -6.89
N ASN A 107 4.63 6.40 -5.61
CA ASN A 107 4.59 5.26 -4.71
C ASN A 107 3.24 5.21 -3.96
N PRO A 108 2.21 4.56 -4.54
CA PRO A 108 0.87 4.52 -3.95
C PRO A 108 0.86 3.82 -2.58
N ARG A 109 1.73 2.83 -2.36
CA ARG A 109 1.85 2.09 -1.08
C ARG A 109 2.32 2.99 0.06
N GLU A 110 3.37 3.78 -0.15
CA GLU A 110 3.85 4.71 0.88
C GLU A 110 2.84 5.84 1.13
N THR A 111 2.21 6.36 0.08
CA THR A 111 1.12 7.35 0.20
C THR A 111 -0.04 6.80 1.03
N ALA A 112 -0.47 5.56 0.79
CA ALA A 112 -1.52 4.89 1.57
C ALA A 112 -1.16 4.80 3.06
N ARG A 113 0.09 4.47 3.40
CA ARG A 113 0.58 4.46 4.79
C ARG A 113 0.52 5.83 5.43
N LEU A 114 1.02 6.86 4.73
CA LEU A 114 1.04 8.23 5.24
C LEU A 114 -0.37 8.75 5.51
N VAL A 115 -1.30 8.50 4.58
CA VAL A 115 -2.71 8.87 4.75
C VAL A 115 -3.31 8.10 5.93
N THR A 116 -3.12 6.78 5.99
CA THR A 116 -3.68 5.95 7.07
C THR A 116 -3.17 6.38 8.44
N LYS A 117 -1.87 6.68 8.57
CA LYS A 117 -1.28 7.24 9.81
C LYS A 117 -1.89 8.59 10.20
N LYS A 118 -2.09 9.48 9.24
CA LYS A 118 -2.74 10.79 9.49
C LYS A 118 -4.17 10.62 9.98
N VAL A 119 -4.94 9.72 9.35
CA VAL A 119 -6.34 9.46 9.74
C VAL A 119 -6.41 8.86 11.15
N ILE A 120 -5.56 7.86 11.45
CA ILE A 120 -5.50 7.26 12.80
C ILE A 120 -5.11 8.30 13.86
N ALA A 121 -4.25 9.25 13.53
CA ALA A 121 -3.83 10.31 14.45
C ALA A 121 -4.91 11.40 14.67
N GLN A 122 -5.82 11.58 13.71
CA GLN A 122 -6.82 12.66 13.72
C GLN A 122 -8.19 12.21 14.21
N VAL A 123 -8.54 10.93 14.06
CA VAL A 123 -9.88 10.44 14.40
C VAL A 123 -9.80 9.56 15.64
N ASP A 124 -10.67 9.80 16.62
CA ASP A 124 -10.84 8.88 17.74
C ASP A 124 -11.29 7.52 17.17
N PHE A 125 -10.43 6.51 17.28
CA PHE A 125 -10.47 5.28 16.49
C PHE A 125 -11.84 4.57 16.54
N ARG A 126 -12.59 4.75 17.63
CA ARG A 126 -13.96 4.22 17.80
C ARG A 126 -15.02 4.97 17.00
N GLU A 127 -14.93 6.29 16.85
CA GLU A 127 -15.84 7.08 16.02
C GLU A 127 -15.51 6.96 14.52
N ALA A 128 -14.24 6.68 14.22
CA ALA A 128 -13.83 6.27 12.89
C ALA A 128 -14.54 4.96 12.53
N LEU A 129 -14.35 3.88 13.30
CA LEU A 129 -14.86 2.55 12.94
C LEU A 129 -16.39 2.47 12.82
N ASN A 130 -17.14 3.28 13.56
CA ASN A 130 -18.61 3.30 13.47
C ASN A 130 -19.16 4.08 12.25
N GLY A 131 -18.34 4.88 11.57
CA GLY A 131 -18.74 5.69 10.41
C GLY A 131 -17.79 5.63 9.21
N LEU A 132 -16.70 4.83 9.28
CA LEU A 132 -15.72 4.70 8.21
C LEU A 132 -16.40 4.03 7.01
N HIS A 133 -16.59 4.83 5.96
CA HIS A 133 -16.97 4.39 4.63
C HIS A 133 -16.14 3.16 4.21
N THR A 134 -16.76 2.22 3.47
CA THR A 134 -16.20 0.98 2.92
C THR A 134 -14.79 1.14 2.32
N PHE A 135 -14.52 2.30 1.71
CA PHE A 135 -13.19 2.66 1.21
C PHE A 135 -12.11 2.62 2.29
N TRP A 136 -12.35 3.27 3.43
CA TRP A 136 -11.33 3.44 4.46
C TRP A 136 -11.02 2.15 5.20
N SER A 137 -12.04 1.35 5.52
CA SER A 137 -11.84 0.03 6.14
C SER A 137 -11.01 -0.87 5.23
N THR A 138 -11.29 -0.84 3.93
CA THR A 138 -10.52 -1.59 2.92
C THR A 138 -9.10 -1.07 2.79
N LEU A 139 -8.91 0.26 2.72
CA LEU A 139 -7.58 0.89 2.68
C LEU A 139 -6.72 0.48 3.88
N MET A 140 -7.26 0.59 5.10
CA MET A 140 -6.55 0.23 6.33
C MET A 140 -6.14 -1.24 6.34
N ARG A 141 -7.05 -2.13 5.92
CA ARG A 141 -6.75 -3.56 5.80
C ARG A 141 -5.62 -3.81 4.79
N LEU A 142 -5.70 -3.23 3.59
CA LEU A 142 -4.67 -3.39 2.57
C LEU A 142 -3.30 -2.86 3.05
N VAL A 143 -3.28 -1.74 3.77
CA VAL A 143 -2.05 -1.21 4.37
C VAL A 143 -1.48 -2.17 5.42
N GLN A 144 -2.32 -2.77 6.27
CA GLN A 144 -1.89 -3.77 7.25
C GLN A 144 -1.34 -5.04 6.57
N ASP A 145 -2.01 -5.53 5.52
CA ASP A 145 -1.56 -6.68 4.73
C ASP A 145 -0.19 -6.41 4.10
N LEU A 146 0.02 -5.20 3.53
CA LEU A 146 1.31 -4.77 3.00
C LEU A 146 2.40 -4.68 4.07
N GLU A 147 2.10 -4.11 5.24
CA GLU A 147 3.05 -4.04 6.36
C GLU A 147 3.44 -5.43 6.87
N PHE A 148 2.48 -6.36 6.90
CA PHE A 148 2.75 -7.76 7.26
C PHE A 148 3.67 -8.44 6.24
N GLN A 149 3.41 -8.28 4.94
CA GLN A 149 4.22 -8.84 3.87
C GLN A 149 5.64 -8.29 3.87
N GLU A 150 5.80 -6.97 3.99
CA GLU A 150 7.10 -6.33 4.11
C GLU A 150 7.87 -6.81 5.34
N ALA A 151 7.19 -6.95 6.49
CA ALA A 151 7.82 -7.47 7.70
C ALA A 151 8.29 -8.91 7.54
N ALA A 152 7.58 -9.75 6.79
CA ALA A 152 8.01 -11.12 6.51
C ALA A 152 9.30 -11.15 5.68
N VAL A 153 9.37 -10.34 4.63
CA VAL A 153 10.59 -10.18 3.80
C VAL A 153 11.75 -9.62 4.62
N LEU A 154 11.52 -8.57 5.40
CA LEU A 154 12.57 -8.01 6.26
C LEU A 154 13.05 -9.03 7.31
N ARG A 155 12.15 -9.86 7.85
CA ARG A 155 12.52 -10.93 8.81
C ARG A 155 13.32 -12.05 8.18
N SER A 156 13.08 -12.42 6.92
CA SER A 156 13.92 -13.42 6.25
C SER A 156 15.35 -12.90 6.07
N LEU A 157 15.50 -11.60 5.77
CA LEU A 157 16.79 -10.94 5.61
C LEU A 157 17.58 -10.70 6.90
N ILE A 158 16.96 -10.82 8.09
CA ILE A 158 17.70 -10.70 9.38
C ILE A 158 18.76 -11.79 9.51
N ARG A 159 18.47 -13.00 9.03
CA ARG A 159 19.31 -14.18 9.29
C ARG A 159 20.55 -14.19 8.41
N HIS A 160 20.38 -13.86 7.14
CA HIS A 160 21.46 -13.73 6.17
C HIS A 160 20.95 -12.99 4.93
N PRO A 161 21.85 -12.45 4.09
CA PRO A 161 21.47 -11.94 2.79
C PRO A 161 20.82 -13.01 1.91
N MET A 162 19.83 -12.63 1.09
CA MET A 162 19.05 -13.55 0.25
C MET A 162 18.76 -12.91 -1.12
N THR A 163 18.66 -13.74 -2.15
CA THR A 163 18.12 -13.33 -3.46
C THR A 163 16.59 -13.29 -3.43
N VAL A 164 15.96 -12.76 -4.49
CA VAL A 164 14.49 -12.81 -4.64
C VAL A 164 13.99 -14.26 -4.70
N GLU A 165 14.72 -15.14 -5.39
CA GLU A 165 14.38 -16.56 -5.50
C GLU A 165 14.47 -17.28 -4.14
N ASP A 166 15.54 -17.04 -3.37
CA ASP A 166 15.69 -17.60 -2.02
C ASP A 166 14.53 -17.16 -1.09
N MET A 167 14.15 -15.89 -1.17
CA MET A 167 13.02 -15.33 -0.42
C MET A 167 11.68 -15.95 -0.85
N SER A 168 11.48 -16.15 -2.16
CA SER A 168 10.30 -16.84 -2.71
C SER A 168 10.18 -18.26 -2.17
N HIS A 169 11.26 -19.04 -2.19
CA HIS A 169 11.29 -20.38 -1.62
C HIS A 169 11.04 -20.39 -0.10
N THR A 170 11.60 -19.43 0.62
CA THR A 170 11.50 -19.37 2.09
C THR A 170 10.11 -18.95 2.57
N LEU A 171 9.47 -18.01 1.86
CA LEU A 171 8.14 -17.48 2.23
C LEU A 171 6.99 -18.23 1.54
N GLY A 172 7.29 -19.05 0.53
CA GLY A 172 6.30 -19.78 -0.25
C GLY A 172 5.43 -18.87 -1.13
N TRP A 173 5.95 -17.70 -1.54
CA TRP A 173 5.23 -16.72 -2.35
C TRP A 173 5.80 -16.66 -3.78
N PRO A 174 5.01 -16.28 -4.80
CA PRO A 174 5.50 -16.12 -6.16
C PRO A 174 6.67 -15.14 -6.26
N VAL A 175 7.60 -15.40 -7.18
CA VAL A 175 8.82 -14.59 -7.40
C VAL A 175 8.45 -13.14 -7.71
N GLU A 176 7.43 -12.93 -8.54
CA GLU A 176 6.95 -11.61 -8.95
C GLU A 176 6.45 -10.80 -7.74
N HIS A 177 5.73 -11.46 -6.83
CA HIS A 177 5.22 -10.84 -5.62
C HIS A 177 6.37 -10.44 -4.67
N ILE A 178 7.37 -11.32 -4.49
CA ILE A 178 8.59 -10.97 -3.72
C ILE A 178 9.33 -9.82 -4.38
N GLN A 179 9.52 -9.86 -5.71
CA GLN A 179 10.21 -8.82 -6.45
C GLN A 179 9.55 -7.45 -6.23
N ALA A 180 8.21 -7.37 -6.27
CA ALA A 180 7.50 -6.12 -5.99
C ALA A 180 7.71 -5.60 -4.56
N ILE A 181 7.71 -6.50 -3.57
CA ILE A 181 8.00 -6.12 -2.17
C ILE A 181 9.45 -5.65 -2.03
N VAL A 182 10.41 -6.38 -2.60
CA VAL A 182 11.84 -6.04 -2.58
C VAL A 182 12.09 -4.70 -3.27
N ALA A 183 11.48 -4.45 -4.43
CA ALA A 183 11.55 -3.16 -5.11
C ALA A 183 11.04 -2.01 -4.23
N SER A 184 9.90 -2.21 -3.55
CA SER A 184 9.34 -1.22 -2.64
C SER A 184 10.25 -0.96 -1.43
N LEU A 185 10.80 -2.03 -0.83
CA LEU A 185 11.71 -1.95 0.30
C LEU A 185 13.06 -1.30 -0.06
N TRP A 186 13.58 -1.57 -1.27
CA TRP A 186 14.79 -0.94 -1.77
C TRP A 186 14.53 0.55 -2.03
N ALA A 187 13.46 0.92 -2.75
CA ALA A 187 13.10 2.32 -2.96
C ALA A 187 12.92 3.09 -1.63
N ALA A 188 12.44 2.41 -0.58
CA ALA A 188 12.32 2.97 0.76
C ALA A 188 13.64 2.98 1.58
N GLY A 189 14.75 2.46 1.04
CA GLY A 189 16.04 2.33 1.72
C GLY A 189 16.02 1.38 2.92
N ALA A 190 15.03 0.47 2.99
CA ALA A 190 14.89 -0.51 4.07
C ALA A 190 15.80 -1.74 3.86
N ILE A 191 16.19 -1.98 2.62
CA ILE A 191 17.15 -3.02 2.22
C ILE A 191 18.20 -2.41 1.29
N ASP A 192 19.32 -3.11 1.13
CA ASP A 192 20.43 -2.75 0.25
C ASP A 192 21.00 -4.00 -0.42
N VAL A 193 21.78 -3.83 -1.49
CA VAL A 193 22.41 -4.91 -2.24
C VAL A 193 23.81 -5.18 -1.68
N THR A 194 24.14 -6.44 -1.43
CA THR A 194 25.45 -6.87 -0.94
C THR A 194 26.25 -7.50 -2.08
N ARG A 195 27.02 -6.71 -2.83
CA ARG A 195 28.01 -7.23 -3.78
C ARG A 195 29.32 -7.48 -3.04
N GLY A 196 29.80 -8.71 -3.06
CA GLY A 196 30.78 -9.26 -2.12
C GLY A 196 31.96 -8.34 -1.75
N HIS A 197 31.99 -7.92 -0.48
CA HIS A 197 33.17 -7.89 0.39
C HIS A 197 32.71 -7.76 1.86
N LEU A 198 33.21 -8.66 2.72
CA LEU A 198 32.83 -8.81 4.15
C LEU A 198 32.89 -7.51 5.00
N LEU A 199 33.64 -6.49 4.57
CA LEU A 199 33.76 -5.21 5.28
C LEU A 199 32.55 -4.27 5.04
N HIS A 200 31.89 -4.35 3.88
CA HIS A 200 30.63 -3.63 3.61
C HIS A 200 29.45 -4.16 4.45
N ARG A 201 29.62 -5.33 5.07
CA ARG A 201 28.63 -6.04 5.91
C ARG A 201 28.46 -5.44 7.31
N LEU A 202 29.44 -4.65 7.78
CA LEU A 202 29.46 -4.08 9.13
C LEU A 202 29.28 -2.56 9.13
N PHE A 203 29.56 -1.90 8.01
CA PHE A 203 29.38 -0.46 7.84
C PHE A 203 28.81 -0.21 6.44
N PRO A 204 27.47 -0.16 6.26
CA PRO A 204 26.90 0.38 5.05
C PRO A 204 27.28 1.86 5.00
N VAL A 205 28.35 2.16 4.25
CA VAL A 205 28.76 3.53 3.96
C VAL A 205 27.55 4.21 3.36
N SER A 206 27.13 5.33 3.97
CA SER A 206 26.17 6.27 3.43
C SER A 206 26.70 6.75 2.07
N LYS A 207 26.38 6.02 1.01
CA LYS A 207 26.78 6.38 -0.34
C LYS A 207 25.96 7.59 -0.79
N PRO A 208 26.61 8.54 -1.50
CA PRO A 208 25.96 9.72 -2.03
C PRO A 208 24.87 9.34 -3.04
N GLU A 209 23.87 10.21 -3.11
CA GLU A 209 22.56 10.15 -3.77
C GLU A 209 22.56 9.97 -5.31
N SER A 210 23.55 9.28 -5.88
CA SER A 210 23.74 9.18 -7.33
C SER A 210 24.39 7.86 -7.75
N GLU A 211 23.74 6.73 -7.46
CA GLU A 211 23.84 5.58 -8.36
C GLU A 211 22.48 5.43 -9.03
N VAL A 212 22.46 5.86 -10.31
CA VAL A 212 21.50 5.54 -11.37
C VAL A 212 20.63 4.36 -10.99
N LYS A 213 19.29 4.50 -11.07
CA LYS A 213 18.28 3.42 -10.96
C LYS A 213 18.80 2.17 -11.70
N LYS A 214 19.58 1.34 -11.01
CA LYS A 214 19.99 0.05 -11.54
C LYS A 214 18.75 -0.79 -11.40
N GLU A 215 18.29 -1.29 -12.53
CA GLU A 215 17.22 -2.26 -12.59
C GLU A 215 17.52 -3.38 -11.58
N LEU A 216 16.51 -3.72 -10.78
CA LEU A 216 16.64 -4.63 -9.65
C LEU A 216 16.93 -6.03 -10.19
N ASP A 217 18.18 -6.50 -10.06
CA ASP A 217 18.56 -7.82 -10.51
C ASP A 217 18.05 -8.88 -9.52
N LEU A 218 17.33 -9.87 -10.02
CA LEU A 218 16.80 -10.97 -9.21
C LEU A 218 17.92 -11.80 -8.56
N GLY A 219 19.10 -11.82 -9.17
CA GLY A 219 20.28 -12.54 -8.68
C GLY A 219 21.11 -11.76 -7.66
N ASP A 220 20.79 -10.50 -7.38
CA ASP A 220 21.48 -9.72 -6.34
C ASP A 220 21.11 -10.24 -4.94
N TYR A 221 22.08 -10.27 -4.03
CA TYR A 221 21.83 -10.59 -2.61
C TYR A 221 21.40 -9.33 -1.86
N PHE A 222 20.20 -9.35 -1.30
CA PHE A 222 19.66 -8.26 -0.50
C PHE A 222 20.01 -8.45 0.97
N THR A 223 20.29 -7.35 1.67
CA THR A 223 20.47 -7.30 3.13
C THR A 223 19.59 -6.21 3.73
N ILE A 224 19.21 -6.38 4.99
CA ILE A 224 18.47 -5.37 5.73
C ILE A 224 19.37 -4.19 6.13
N THR A 225 18.87 -2.96 6.01
CA THR A 225 19.56 -1.75 6.51
C THR A 225 19.15 -1.45 7.95
N MET A 226 19.82 -0.48 8.60
CA MET A 226 19.35 0.06 9.88
C MET A 226 17.90 0.57 9.81
N ARG A 227 17.51 1.21 8.69
CA ARG A 227 16.13 1.68 8.48
C ARG A 227 15.15 0.51 8.40
N GLY A 228 15.52 -0.58 7.72
CA GLY A 228 14.74 -1.83 7.71
C GLY A 228 14.58 -2.43 9.10
N HIS A 229 15.66 -2.45 9.89
CA HIS A 229 15.61 -2.91 11.28
C HIS A 229 14.66 -2.06 12.14
N PHE A 230 14.65 -0.73 11.97
CA PHE A 230 13.70 0.13 12.68
C PHE A 230 12.26 -0.10 12.24
N ARG A 231 12.00 -0.38 10.96
CA ARG A 231 10.66 -0.72 10.45
C ARG A 231 10.10 -2.00 11.07
N LEU A 232 10.96 -2.95 11.45
CA LEU A 232 10.55 -4.18 12.14
C LEU A 232 10.22 -4.00 13.63
N ARG A 233 10.60 -2.87 14.25
CA ARG A 233 10.28 -2.63 15.66
C ARG A 233 8.83 -2.17 15.78
N PRO A 234 8.02 -2.75 16.70
CA PRO A 234 6.76 -2.13 17.05
C PRO A 234 7.07 -0.73 17.58
N LEU A 235 6.35 0.29 17.09
CA LEU A 235 6.34 1.61 17.71
C LEU A 235 5.73 1.45 19.11
N VAL A 236 6.56 1.09 20.09
CA VAL A 236 6.20 1.11 21.49
C VAL A 236 5.87 2.57 21.81
N LYS A 237 4.58 2.86 22.09
CA LYS A 237 4.19 4.14 22.68
C LYS A 237 5.05 4.36 23.93
N PRO A 238 5.62 5.57 24.15
CA PRO A 238 6.26 5.85 25.43
C PRO A 238 5.24 5.57 26.54
N ALA A 239 5.66 4.82 27.55
CA ALA A 239 4.87 4.58 28.74
C ALA A 239 4.38 5.93 29.27
N GLU A 240 3.09 6.03 29.57
CA GLU A 240 2.55 7.16 30.32
C GLU A 240 3.43 7.38 31.56
N PRO A 241 3.77 8.63 31.90
CA PRO A 241 4.51 8.91 33.12
C PRO A 241 3.68 8.35 34.27
N GLN A 242 4.23 7.34 34.95
CA GLN A 242 3.68 6.89 36.22
C GLN A 242 3.64 8.12 37.11
N GLY A 243 2.42 8.56 37.43
CA GLY A 243 2.18 9.63 38.38
C GLY A 243 2.95 9.30 39.66
N VAL A 244 3.92 10.15 39.97
CA VAL A 244 4.50 10.22 41.30
C VAL A 244 3.40 10.78 42.19
N ILE A 245 2.90 9.94 43.10
CA ILE A 245 2.06 10.34 44.23
C ILE A 245 2.96 11.03 45.25
#